data_AF-A0A950TNP5-F1
#
_entry.id   AF-A0A950TNP5-F1
#
_cell.length_a   1.000
_cell.length_b   1.000
_cell.length_c   1.000
_cell.angle_alpha   90.00
_cell.angle_beta   90.00
_cell.angle_gamma   90.00
#
_symmetry.space_group_name_H-M   'P 1'
#
loop_
_entity.id
_entity.type
_entity.pdbx_description
1 polymer ?
#
loop_
_entity_poly.entity_id
_entity_poly.type
_entity_poly.pdbx_seq_one_letter_code
_entity_poly.pdbx_strand_id
1 'polypeptide(L)' 'MTDDDIDYSDIPPLTPEMFANAIVRKGLKPLPPKRQVTLRIDDDVITYFRDLGRGYQTKINQLLRAYMDAHKSAR' A
#
# COMPACT_ATOMS: atom_id res chain seq x y z
N MET A 1 -19.80 -24.10 6.81
CA MET A 1 -19.62 -23.34 5.56
C MET A 1 -18.91 -24.25 4.59
N THR A 2 -19.62 -24.64 3.54
CA THR A 2 -19.10 -25.34 2.38
C THR A 2 -18.89 -24.33 1.25
N ASP A 3 -18.13 -24.69 0.21
CA ASP A 3 -17.92 -23.81 -0.95
C ASP A 3 -19.25 -23.39 -1.61
N ASP A 4 -20.29 -24.22 -1.51
CA ASP A 4 -21.65 -23.92 -2.00
C ASP A 4 -22.35 -22.77 -1.24
N ASP A 5 -21.85 -22.38 -0.06
CA ASP A 5 -22.41 -21.28 0.74
C ASP A 5 -21.84 -19.90 0.32
N ILE A 6 -20.94 -19.84 -0.68
CA ILE A 6 -20.28 -18.60 -1.12
C ILE A 6 -21.17 -17.87 -2.14
N ASP A 7 -21.57 -16.64 -1.81
CA ASP A 7 -22.29 -15.74 -2.72
C ASP A 7 -21.30 -15.01 -3.65
N TYR A 8 -21.54 -15.09 -4.96
CA TYR A 8 -20.74 -14.45 -6.00
C TYR A 8 -21.52 -13.35 -6.75
N SER A 9 -22.71 -12.96 -6.26
CA SER A 9 -23.60 -12.02 -6.95
C SER A 9 -22.99 -10.62 -7.18
N ASP A 10 -21.99 -10.24 -6.40
CA ASP A 10 -21.29 -8.96 -6.45
C ASP A 10 -20.00 -8.98 -7.30
N ILE A 11 -19.52 -10.17 -7.70
CA ILE A 11 -18.24 -10.33 -8.40
C ILE A 11 -18.49 -11.03 -9.74
N PRO A 12 -18.24 -10.36 -10.89
CA PRO A 12 -18.38 -11.00 -12.18
C PRO A 12 -17.37 -12.16 -12.33
N PRO A 13 -17.76 -13.26 -12.99
CA PRO A 13 -16.85 -14.37 -13.24
C PRO A 13 -15.69 -13.93 -14.13
N LEU A 14 -14.48 -14.41 -13.80
CA LEU A 14 -13.29 -14.14 -14.60
C LEU A 14 -13.41 -14.83 -15.97
N THR A 15 -13.56 -14.04 -17.04
CA THR A 15 -13.64 -14.60 -18.40
C THR A 15 -12.25 -14.88 -18.98
N PRO A 16 -12.13 -15.76 -19.97
CA PRO A 16 -10.88 -15.97 -20.69
C PRO A 16 -10.32 -14.69 -21.34
N GLU A 17 -11.18 -13.80 -21.88
CA GLU A 17 -10.72 -12.53 -22.45
C GLU A 17 -10.18 -11.57 -21.38
N MET A 18 -10.80 -11.55 -20.18
CA MET A 18 -10.30 -10.79 -19.04
C MET A 18 -8.92 -11.29 -18.62
N PHE A 19 -8.73 -12.61 -18.56
CA PHE A 19 -7.46 -13.22 -18.20
C PHE A 19 -6.37 -13.02 -19.27
N ALA A 20 -6.74 -13.03 -20.55
CA ALA A 20 -5.79 -12.79 -21.65
C ALA A 20 -5.13 -11.40 -21.58
N ASN A 21 -5.84 -10.41 -21.04
CA ASN A 21 -5.33 -9.05 -20.82
C ASN A 21 -4.64 -8.87 -19.45
N ALA A 22 -4.55 -9.91 -18.63
CA ALA A 22 -3.94 -9.82 -17.32
C ALA A 22 -2.42 -9.63 -17.42
N ILE A 23 -1.90 -8.64 -16.70
CA ILE A 23 -0.46 -8.42 -16.60
C ILE A 23 0.07 -9.31 -15.48
N VAL A 24 0.74 -10.41 -15.85
CA VAL A 24 1.49 -11.21 -14.88
C VAL A 24 2.62 -10.33 -14.33
N ARG A 25 2.55 -9.99 -13.04
CA ARG A 25 3.65 -9.36 -12.31
C ARG A 25 4.79 -10.36 -12.09
N LYS A 26 5.47 -10.76 -13.16
CA LYS A 26 6.68 -11.58 -13.12
C LYS A 26 7.90 -10.68 -12.96
N GLY A 27 8.76 -10.97 -11.98
CA GLY A 27 10.05 -10.28 -11.82
C GLY A 27 10.01 -8.92 -11.11
N LEU A 28 8.89 -8.54 -10.47
CA LEU A 28 8.92 -7.42 -9.54
C LEU A 28 9.81 -7.80 -8.35
N LYS A 29 10.87 -7.02 -8.13
CA LYS A 29 11.68 -7.15 -6.91
C LYS A 29 10.74 -7.05 -5.70
N PRO A 30 10.80 -8.00 -4.75
CA PRO A 30 10.02 -7.90 -3.52
C PRO A 30 10.27 -6.54 -2.90
N LEU A 31 9.20 -5.82 -2.58
CA LEU A 31 9.33 -4.59 -1.81
C LEU A 31 9.93 -4.97 -0.45
N PRO A 32 10.97 -4.25 0.02
CA PRO A 32 11.51 -4.51 1.34
C PRO A 32 10.41 -4.39 2.39
N PRO A 33 10.40 -5.28 3.40
CA PRO A 33 9.33 -5.32 4.39
C PRO A 33 9.29 -4.01 5.19
N LYS A 34 8.07 -3.52 5.44
CA LYS A 34 7.84 -2.43 6.39
C LYS A 34 7.78 -3.02 7.79
N ARG A 35 8.41 -2.36 8.76
CA ARG A 35 8.26 -2.72 10.18
C ARG A 35 7.15 -1.89 10.79
N GLN A 36 6.21 -2.54 11.47
CA GLN A 36 5.24 -1.85 12.31
C GLN A 36 5.96 -1.41 13.59
N VAL A 37 5.89 -0.11 13.88
CA VAL A 37 6.51 0.50 15.06
C VAL A 37 5.50 1.43 15.73
N THR A 38 5.65 1.61 17.04
CA THR A 38 4.91 2.64 17.79
C THR A 38 5.74 3.91 17.82
N LEU A 39 5.23 4.99 17.25
CA LEU A 39 5.89 6.31 17.20
C LEU A 39 4.93 7.37 17.72
N ARG A 40 5.45 8.33 18.49
CA ARG A 40 4.72 9.54 18.88
C ARG A 40 4.96 10.62 17.83
N ILE A 41 3.88 11.23 17.38
CA ILE A 41 3.85 12.32 16.39
C ILE A 41 2.97 13.41 17.01
N ASP A 42 3.33 14.67 16.82
CA ASP A 42 2.51 15.79 17.27
C ASP A 42 1.12 15.76 16.64
N ASP A 43 0.12 16.25 17.38
CA ASP A 43 -1.31 16.10 17.04
C ASP A 43 -1.68 16.83 15.74
N ASP A 44 -1.13 18.03 15.55
CA ASP A 44 -1.31 18.85 14.35
C ASP A 44 -0.71 18.18 13.11
N VAL A 45 0.48 17.59 13.25
CA VAL A 45 1.17 16.87 12.18
C VAL A 45 0.37 15.65 11.74
N ILE A 46 -0.09 14.82 12.69
CA ILE A 46 -0.85 13.62 12.32
C ILE A 46 -2.23 13.98 11.74
N THR A 47 -2.85 15.05 12.24
CA THR A 47 -4.12 15.57 11.70
C THR A 47 -3.94 16.04 10.26
N TYR A 48 -2.93 16.86 9.98
CA TYR A 48 -2.59 17.30 8.62
C TYR A 48 -2.46 16.13 7.64
N PHE A 49 -1.74 15.07 8.02
CA PHE A 49 -1.59 13.91 7.14
C PHE A 49 -2.90 13.15 6.94
N ARG A 50 -3.72 12.99 7.99
CA ARG A 50 -5.03 12.32 7.90
C ARG A 50 -5.99 13.05 6.95
N ASP A 51 -5.95 14.37 6.93
CA ASP A 51 -6.77 15.20 6.03
C ASP A 51 -6.42 15.00 4.54
N LEU A 52 -5.22 14.49 4.24
CA LEU A 52 -4.84 14.09 2.87
C LEU A 52 -5.54 12.79 2.41
N GLY A 53 -6.36 12.18 3.27
CA GLY A 53 -7.23 11.06 2.94
C GLY A 53 -6.52 9.69 2.92
N ARG A 54 -7.07 8.78 2.11
CA ARG A 54 -6.60 7.39 2.04
C ARG A 54 -5.11 7.34 1.67
N GLY A 55 -4.34 6.61 2.48
CA GLY A 55 -2.91 6.44 2.27
C GLY A 55 -2.03 7.47 2.99
N TYR A 56 -2.56 8.23 3.96
CA TYR A 56 -1.75 9.15 4.77
C TYR A 56 -0.50 8.50 5.39
N GLN A 57 -0.59 7.26 5.88
CA GLN A 57 0.57 6.52 6.40
C GLN A 57 1.65 6.29 5.34
N THR A 58 1.25 6.04 4.08
CA THR A 58 2.19 5.93 2.95
C THR A 58 2.88 7.25 2.68
N LYS A 59 2.15 8.38 2.77
CA LYS A 59 2.72 9.73 2.61
C LYS A 59 3.73 10.06 3.72
N ILE A 60 3.41 9.72 4.97
CA ILE A 60 4.37 9.84 6.10
C ILE A 60 5.65 9.06 5.80
N ASN A 61 5.52 7.79 5.39
CA ASN A 61 6.68 6.97 5.06
C ASN A 61 7.50 7.52 3.88
N GLN A 62 6.84 8.10 2.86
CA GLN A 62 7.51 8.76 1.73
C GLN A 62 8.33 9.97 2.19
N LEU A 63 7.77 10.81 3.07
CA LEU A 63 8.47 11.96 3.62
C LEU A 63 9.72 11.53 4.41
N LEU A 64 9.57 10.56 5.31
CA LEU A 64 10.70 10.02 6.09
C LEU A 64 11.79 9.43 5.18
N ARG A 65 11.38 8.77 4.08
CA ARG A 65 12.32 8.21 3.09
C ARG A 65 13.08 9.32 2.37
N ALA A 66 12.39 10.34 1.89
CA ALA A 66 13.01 11.48 1.21
C ALA A 66 14.01 12.20 2.13
N TYR A 67 13.65 12.43 3.39
CA TYR A 67 14.54 12.98 4.39
C TYR A 67 15.79 12.11 4.58
N MET A 68 15.61 10.79 4.77
CA MET A 68 16.72 9.86 4.92
C MET A 68 17.66 9.86 3.70
N ASP A 69 17.11 9.81 2.48
CA ASP A 69 17.89 9.75 1.26
C ASP A 69 18.70 11.05 1.06
N ALA A 70 18.11 12.22 1.31
CA ALA A 70 18.80 13.51 1.25
C ALA A 70 19.98 13.62 2.23
N HIS A 71 19.84 13.06 3.43
CA HIS A 71 20.88 13.12 4.46
C HIS A 71 21.91 11.98 4.38
N LYS A 72 21.59 10.90 3.66
CA LYS A 72 22.54 9.83 3.36
C LYS A 72 23.57 10.22 2.30
N SER A 73 23.17 11.04 1.33
CA SER A 73 24.07 11.52 0.28
C SER A 73 25.05 12.61 0.73
N ALA A 74 24.81 13.22 1.89
CA ALA A 74 25.68 14.25 2.48
C ALA A 74 26.80 13.67 3.38
N ARG A 75 26.89 12.34 3.49
CA ARG A 75 27.81 11.61 4.37
C ARG A 75 28.61 10.59 3.57
#